data_AF-A0A6I4YEQ5-F1
#
_entry.id   AF-A0A6I4YEQ5-F1
#
_cell.length_a   1.000
_cell.length_b   1.000
_cell.length_c   1.000
_cell.angle_alpha   90.00
_cell.angle_beta   90.00
_cell.angle_gamma   90.00
#
_symmetry.space_group_name_H-M   'P 1'
#
loop_
_entity.id
_entity.type
_entity.pdbx_description
1 polymer ?
#
loop_
_entity_poly.entity_id
_entity_poly.type
_entity_poly.pdbx_seq_one_letter_code
_entity_poly.pdbx_strand_id
1 'polypeptide(L)'
;MTDAPPALTDTDTRVLLRLRRIEGQVRGLQRMIEEGRDCHDILTQLSGVRSALDAAGEQILEQYAAGCRARPGEAITPQDVVRAVKLLRR
;
A
#
# COMPACT_ATOMS: atom_id res chain seq x y z
N MET A 1 -12.21 27.92 -5.04
CA MET A 1 -13.33 26.97 -5.18
C MET A 1 -12.85 25.68 -4.56
N THR A 2 -13.38 25.33 -3.39
CA THR A 2 -12.88 24.26 -2.53
C THR A 2 -13.29 22.91 -3.09
N ASP A 3 -12.39 22.22 -3.81
CA ASP A 3 -12.58 20.79 -4.06
C ASP A 3 -12.29 20.05 -2.76
N ALA A 4 -13.35 19.77 -1.99
CA ALA A 4 -13.27 18.77 -0.96
C ALA A 4 -12.93 17.43 -1.63
N PRO A 5 -11.96 16.66 -1.11
CA PRO A 5 -11.63 15.37 -1.71
C PRO A 5 -12.87 14.47 -1.71
N PRO A 6 -13.04 13.62 -2.74
CA PRO A 6 -14.17 12.72 -2.83
C PRO A 6 -14.25 11.84 -1.58
N ALA A 7 -15.48 11.45 -1.21
CA ALA A 7 -15.71 10.57 -0.07
C ALA A 7 -14.89 9.28 -0.23
N LEU A 8 -14.27 8.84 0.88
CA LEU A 8 -13.50 7.60 0.92
C LEU A 8 -14.43 6.41 0.65
N THR A 9 -13.99 5.50 -0.22
CA THR A 9 -14.66 4.21 -0.41
C THR A 9 -14.34 3.25 0.75
N ASP A 10 -15.14 2.18 0.89
CA ASP A 10 -14.85 1.10 1.84
C ASP A 10 -13.48 0.47 1.60
N THR A 11 -13.05 0.38 0.34
CA THR A 11 -11.71 -0.11 0.01
C THR A 11 -10.63 0.88 0.44
N ASP A 12 -10.82 2.18 0.26
CA ASP A 12 -9.88 3.18 0.77
C ASP A 12 -9.74 3.09 2.30
N THR A 13 -10.86 2.94 3.01
CA THR A 13 -10.86 2.76 4.47
C THR A 13 -10.07 1.51 4.88
N ARG A 14 -10.28 0.38 4.20
CA ARG A 14 -9.54 -0.87 4.46
C ARG A 14 -8.04 -0.74 4.18
N VAL A 15 -7.66 -0.10 3.08
CA VAL A 15 -6.26 0.16 2.74
C VAL A 15 -5.61 1.08 3.79
N LEU A 16 -6.29 2.15 4.20
CA LEU A 16 -5.81 3.05 5.25
C LEU A 16 -5.60 2.34 6.59
N LEU A 17 -6.50 1.44 6.99
CA LEU A 17 -6.32 0.63 8.20
C LEU A 17 -5.08 -0.27 8.11
N ARG A 18 -4.83 -0.89 6.95
CA ARG A 18 -3.61 -1.68 6.72
C ARG A 18 -2.35 -0.82 6.80
N LEU A 19 -2.36 0.34 6.14
CA LEU A 19 -1.21 1.27 6.16
C LEU A 19 -0.90 1.76 7.59
N ARG A 20 -1.91 2.07 8.40
CA ARG A 20 -1.73 2.43 9.82
C ARG A 20 -1.09 1.29 10.63
N ARG A 21 -1.45 0.04 10.34
CA ARG A 21 -0.83 -1.14 10.98
C ARG A 21 0.64 -1.28 10.56
N ILE A 22 0.93 -1.13 9.27
CA ILE A 22 2.28 -1.16 8.71
C ILE A 22 3.15 -0.08 9.35
N GLU A 23 2.63 1.14 9.51
CA GLU A 23 3.30 2.23 10.20
C GLU A 23 3.72 1.85 11.64
N GLY A 24 2.84 1.16 12.37
CA GLY A 24 3.15 0.60 13.69
C GLY A 24 4.23 -0.48 13.67
N GLN A 25 4.25 -1.32 12.65
CA GLN A 25 5.29 -2.34 12.46
C GLN A 25 6.65 -1.72 12.12
N VAL A 26 6.68 -0.67 11.29
CA VAL A 26 7.90 0.09 10.97
C VAL A 26 8.48 0.76 12.22
N ARG A 27 7.63 1.37 13.07
CA ARG A 27 8.06 1.84 14.40
C ARG A 27 8.57 0.72 15.29
N GLY A 28 7.99 -0.47 15.18
CA GLY A 28 8.50 -1.68 15.83
C GLY A 28 9.92 -2.00 15.40
N LEU A 29 10.18 -2.04 14.09
CA LEU A 29 11.51 -2.29 13.52
C LEU A 29 12.55 -1.28 13.99
N GLN A 30 12.20 0.01 14.04
CA GLN A 30 13.08 1.06 14.56
C GLN A 30 13.52 0.75 16.00
N ARG A 31 12.56 0.44 16.89
CA ARG A 31 12.87 0.07 18.28
C ARG A 31 13.73 -1.19 18.38
N MET A 32 13.46 -2.21 17.56
CA MET A 32 14.27 -3.43 17.56
C MET A 32 15.74 -3.15 17.21
N ILE A 33 16.00 -2.20 16.30
CA ILE A 33 17.35 -1.77 15.94
C ILE A 33 17.99 -0.97 17.09
N GLU A 34 17.25 -0.03 17.67
CA GLU A 34 17.72 0.78 18.81
C GLU A 34 18.06 -0.08 20.04
N GLU A 35 17.29 -1.13 20.28
CA GLU A 35 17.49 -2.12 21.35
C GLU A 35 18.60 -3.14 21.04
N GLY A 36 19.16 -3.12 19.83
CA GLY A 36 20.22 -4.06 19.42
C GLY A 36 19.76 -5.51 19.31
N ARG A 37 18.50 -5.74 18.90
CA ARG A 37 17.97 -7.10 18.70
C ARG A 37 18.68 -7.84 17.59
N ASP A 38 18.60 -9.17 17.65
CA ASP A 38 19.22 -10.07 16.67
C ASP A 38 18.72 -9.81 15.23
N CYS A 39 19.65 -9.90 14.28
CA CYS A 39 19.39 -9.63 12.86
C CYS A 39 18.32 -10.56 12.27
N HIS A 40 18.24 -11.83 12.68
CA HIS A 40 17.24 -12.77 12.19
C HIS A 40 15.82 -12.34 12.61
N ASP A 41 15.64 -11.86 13.84
CA ASP A 41 14.36 -11.35 14.32
C ASP A 41 13.94 -10.09 13.55
N ILE A 42 14.88 -9.17 13.31
CA ILE A 42 14.65 -7.95 12.53
C ILE A 42 14.24 -8.32 11.10
N LEU A 43 14.97 -9.23 10.45
CA LEU A 43 14.66 -9.70 9.10
C LEU A 43 13.29 -10.39 9.03
N THR A 44 12.93 -11.17 10.06
CA THR A 44 11.62 -11.80 10.17
C THR A 44 10.51 -10.75 10.21
N GLN A 45 10.64 -9.73 11.07
CA GLN A 45 9.65 -8.64 11.15
C GLN A 45 9.61 -7.82 9.86
N LEU A 46 10.77 -7.54 9.25
CA LEU A 46 10.87 -6.81 7.98
C LEU A 46 10.15 -7.55 6.86
N SER A 47 10.29 -8.89 6.78
CA SER A 47 9.58 -9.71 5.80
C SER A 47 8.06 -9.63 5.97
N GLY A 48 7.57 -9.56 7.22
CA GLY A 48 6.16 -9.35 7.52
C GLY A 48 5.66 -7.97 7.10
N VAL A 49 6.47 -6.92 7.29
CA VAL A 49 6.17 -5.56 6.81
C VAL A 49 6.10 -5.52 5.28
N ARG A 50 7.07 -6.11 4.59
CA ARG A 50 7.07 -6.21 3.13
C ARG A 50 5.81 -6.93 2.62
N SER A 51 5.47 -8.08 3.20
CA SER A 51 4.27 -8.83 2.81
C SER A 51 2.97 -8.03 3.03
N ALA A 52 2.91 -7.25 4.11
CA ALA A 52 1.76 -6.38 4.38
C ALA A 52 1.67 -5.21 3.38
N LEU A 53 2.82 -4.64 2.98
CA LEU A 53 2.90 -3.61 1.94
C LEU A 53 2.47 -4.15 0.58
N ASP A 54 2.94 -5.35 0.20
CA ASP A 54 2.57 -6.01 -1.06
C ASP A 54 1.04 -6.20 -1.12
N ALA A 55 0.43 -6.72 -0.05
CA ALA A 55 -1.02 -6.89 0.03
C ALA A 55 -1.79 -5.57 -0.06
N ALA A 56 -1.29 -4.48 0.55
CA ALA A 56 -1.91 -3.16 0.40
C ALA A 56 -1.79 -2.62 -1.03
N GLY A 57 -0.64 -2.85 -1.68
CA GLY A 57 -0.39 -2.48 -3.08
C GLY A 57 -1.31 -3.21 -4.05
N GLU A 58 -1.55 -4.50 -3.85
CA GLU A 58 -2.49 -5.31 -4.65
C GLU A 58 -3.91 -4.73 -4.59
N GLN A 59 -4.41 -4.37 -3.41
CA GLN A 59 -5.74 -3.76 -3.28
C GLN A 59 -5.86 -2.41 -3.98
N ILE A 60 -4.80 -1.59 -3.93
CA ILE A 60 -4.77 -0.31 -4.64
C ILE A 60 -4.77 -0.55 -6.16
N LEU A 61 -4.03 -1.56 -6.62
CA LEU A 61 -4.01 -1.95 -8.03
C LEU A 61 -5.39 -2.45 -8.51
N GLU A 62 -6.11 -3.21 -7.70
CA GLU A 62 -7.48 -3.64 -8.02
C GLU A 62 -8.40 -2.42 -8.18
N GLN A 63 -8.34 -1.44 -7.26
CA GLN A 63 -9.10 -0.19 -7.38
C GLN A 63 -8.73 0.60 -8.63
N TYR A 64 -7.43 0.64 -8.96
CA TYR A 64 -6.94 1.26 -10.16
C TYR A 64 -7.51 0.57 -11.40
N ALA A 65 -7.39 -0.75 -11.51
CA ALA A 65 -7.94 -1.51 -12.63
C ALA A 65 -9.47 -1.38 -12.76
N ALA A 66 -10.18 -1.19 -11.65
CA ALA A 66 -11.61 -0.95 -11.62
C ALA A 66 -12.03 0.49 -12.00
N GLY A 67 -11.08 1.38 -12.32
CA GLY A 67 -11.39 2.76 -12.75
C GLY A 67 -11.73 3.73 -11.62
N CYS A 68 -11.55 3.33 -10.36
CA CYS A 68 -12.05 4.06 -9.18
C CYS A 68 -11.44 5.46 -8.99
N ARG A 69 -10.29 5.75 -9.61
CA ARG A 69 -9.64 7.08 -9.58
C ARG A 69 -9.14 7.55 -10.95
N ALA A 70 -9.70 7.00 -12.03
CA ALA A 70 -9.42 7.52 -13.36
C ALA A 70 -9.90 8.98 -13.43
N ARG A 71 -9.13 9.86 -14.08
CA ARG A 71 -9.59 11.24 -14.32
C ARG A 71 -10.89 11.16 -15.13
N PRO A 72 -11.88 12.04 -14.86
CA PRO A 72 -13.09 12.09 -15.68
C PRO A 72 -12.71 12.24 -17.16
N GLY A 73 -13.12 11.27 -17.99
CA GLY A 73 -12.82 11.25 -19.42
C GLY A 73 -11.59 10.45 -19.87
N GLU A 74 -10.84 9.83 -18.94
CA GLU A 74 -9.70 8.97 -19.28
C GLU A 74 -10.02 7.51 -18.94
N ALA A 75 -10.28 6.69 -19.97
CA ALA A 75 -10.47 5.26 -19.79
C ALA A 75 -9.12 4.59 -19.49
N ILE A 76 -9.07 3.75 -18.45
CA ILE A 76 -7.87 2.95 -18.16
C ILE A 76 -7.73 1.86 -19.21
N THR A 77 -6.58 1.81 -19.87
CA THR A 77 -6.30 0.82 -20.90
C THR A 77 -5.62 -0.41 -20.30
N PRO A 78 -5.64 -1.57 -20.99
CA PRO A 78 -4.86 -2.73 -20.57
C PRO A 78 -3.36 -2.44 -20.41
N GLN A 79 -2.80 -1.54 -21.20
CA GLN A 79 -1.39 -1.14 -21.12
C GLN A 79 -1.09 -0.39 -19.82
N ASP A 80 -2.03 0.42 -19.34
CA ASP A 80 -1.92 1.14 -18.08
C ASP A 80 -1.90 0.18 -16.89
N VAL A 81 -2.77 -0.84 -16.90
CA VAL A 81 -2.78 -1.90 -15.89
C VAL A 81 -1.46 -2.67 -15.88
N VAL A 82 -0.95 -3.06 -17.06
CA VAL A 82 0.36 -3.74 -17.16
C VAL A 82 1.49 -2.87 -16.61
N ARG A 83 1.46 -1.55 -16.87
CA ARG A 83 2.43 -0.61 -16.33
C ARG A 83 2.33 -0.50 -14.81
N ALA A 84 1.12 -0.47 -14.25
CA ALA A 84 0.89 -0.43 -12.82
C ALA A 84 1.36 -1.72 -12.11
N VAL A 85 1.08 -2.89 -12.66
CA VAL A 85 1.56 -4.19 -12.13
C VAL A 85 3.08 -4.23 -12.02
N LYS A 86 3.80 -3.65 -13.00
CA LYS A 86 5.27 -3.58 -12.98
C LYS A 86 5.83 -2.74 -11.81
N LEU A 87 5.03 -1.88 -11.19
CA LEU A 87 5.45 -1.11 -10.01
C LEU A 87 5.51 -1.97 -8.74
N LEU A 88 4.68 -3.02 -8.66
CA LEU A 88 4.60 -3.92 -7.49
C LEU A 88 5.59 -5.09 -7.55
N ARG A 89 6.15 -5.38 -8.73
CA ARG A 89 7.03 -6.55 -8.95
C ARG A 89 8.53 -6.22 -8.97
N ARG A 90 8.97 -5.12 -8.36
CA ARG A 90 10.38 -4.73 -8.36
C ARG A 90 11.26 -5.69 -7.55
#